data_AF-A0A7S2VDB8-F1
#
_entry.id   AF-A0A7S2VDB8-F1
#
_cell.length_a   1.000
_cell.length_b   1.000
_cell.length_c   1.000
_cell.angle_alpha   90.00
_cell.angle_beta   90.00
_cell.angle_gamma   90.00
#
_symmetry.space_group_name_H-M   'P 1'
#
loop_
_entity.id
_entity.type
_entity.pdbx_description
1 polymer ?
#
loop_
_entity_poly.entity_id
_entity_poly.type
_entity_poly.pdbx_seq_one_letter_code
_entity_poly.pdbx_strand_id
1 'polypeptide(L)'
;PNNKIHILYHGSNDTVFRSWLTSRDVILHDHKPTWRDQIEQMRLNGDPNVSHLFLHSGNYLGTWQRVDIPLFLETEYVLLLDADTIIRKPFTLADFGLNLTYGIAMSSEINFNDKVPSNAGVTLMNIPHLRHTHADFMKFIMQHVKKGHFDHPCPSDQGAYLVFYNESVRFLTHYFNFKPYWDVKDRVFQRSYILHFHGPKPHDYIRFIMAKGCDKAVKFLCSRGINYSPSLVCQSLAVFARASMSVDRHAYCSASFRIPSQAMFCQSLFENLVENPTCSDFYSLIRDSLDGVPSYMKLPRELIMRRLGLSMSYSRYHWFTIYGLTIAGWLSVAIYMFRRLIWSSKKAKGRSTSTNQVIRMLMMIMFGWMVLTLVFSQFHVSFDF
;
A
#
# COMPACT_ATOMS: atom_id res chain seq x y z
N PRO A 1 -2.57 -29.47 4.25
CA PRO A 1 -2.41 -29.14 5.69
C PRO A 1 -3.30 -30.06 6.52
N ASN A 2 -2.73 -30.85 7.45
CA ASN A 2 -3.54 -31.69 8.35
C ASN A 2 -4.20 -30.88 9.47
N ASN A 3 -3.82 -29.60 9.63
CA ASN A 3 -4.41 -28.69 10.60
C ASN A 3 -5.77 -28.20 10.10
N LYS A 4 -6.78 -28.34 10.95
CA LYS A 4 -8.15 -27.89 10.71
C LYS A 4 -8.24 -26.37 10.91
N ILE A 5 -8.99 -25.70 10.04
CA ILE A 5 -9.30 -24.27 10.19
C ILE A 5 -10.59 -24.14 10.98
N HIS A 6 -10.57 -23.34 12.04
CA HIS A 6 -11.73 -23.11 12.90
C HIS A 6 -12.14 -21.63 12.86
N ILE A 7 -13.44 -21.36 12.85
CA ILE A 7 -14.00 -20.00 12.96
C ILE A 7 -15.08 -20.00 14.02
N LEU A 8 -14.96 -19.10 15.01
CA LEU A 8 -16.07 -18.73 15.89
C LEU A 8 -16.98 -17.78 15.10
N TYR A 9 -18.17 -18.25 14.75
CA TYR A 9 -19.06 -17.56 13.85
C TYR A 9 -20.29 -17.01 14.59
N HIS A 10 -20.50 -15.70 14.56
CA HIS A 10 -21.69 -15.08 15.14
C HIS A 10 -22.77 -14.85 14.07
N GLY A 11 -23.97 -15.38 14.32
CA GLY A 11 -25.13 -15.22 13.45
C GLY A 11 -25.40 -16.41 12.51
N SER A 12 -26.61 -16.47 11.97
CA SER A 12 -27.09 -17.60 11.15
C SER A 12 -27.66 -17.19 9.79
N ASN A 13 -27.80 -15.89 9.54
CA ASN A 13 -28.55 -15.40 8.37
C ASN A 13 -27.72 -15.40 7.07
N ASP A 14 -26.39 -15.40 7.17
CA ASP A 14 -25.49 -15.43 6.01
C ASP A 14 -25.18 -16.87 5.59
N THR A 15 -26.19 -17.52 5.02
CA THR A 15 -26.12 -18.94 4.61
C THR A 15 -25.16 -19.17 3.46
N VAL A 16 -24.96 -18.19 2.58
CA VAL A 16 -24.07 -18.29 1.42
C VAL A 16 -22.61 -18.35 1.88
N PHE A 17 -22.17 -17.42 2.74
CA PHE A 17 -20.79 -17.43 3.22
C PHE A 17 -20.50 -18.63 4.12
N ARG A 18 -21.45 -19.00 4.99
CA ARG A 18 -21.32 -20.21 5.83
C ARG A 18 -21.16 -21.48 4.97
N SER A 19 -21.96 -21.61 3.91
CA SER A 19 -21.84 -22.74 2.97
C SER A 19 -20.50 -22.73 2.24
N TRP A 20 -20.03 -21.55 1.84
CA TRP A 20 -18.72 -21.38 1.22
C TRP A 20 -17.57 -21.81 2.14
N LEU A 21 -17.65 -21.48 3.45
CA LEU A 21 -16.67 -21.91 4.46
C LEU A 21 -16.68 -23.43 4.65
N THR A 22 -17.87 -24.02 4.86
CA THR A 22 -18.01 -25.48 5.03
C THR A 22 -17.53 -26.25 3.82
N SER A 23 -17.75 -25.74 2.59
CA SER A 23 -17.26 -26.37 1.36
C SER A 23 -15.71 -26.38 1.23
N ARG A 24 -15.02 -25.68 2.13
CA ARG A 24 -13.55 -25.60 2.22
C ARG A 24 -13.01 -26.24 3.49
N ASP A 25 -13.79 -27.16 4.08
CA ASP A 25 -13.44 -27.90 5.29
C ASP A 25 -13.14 -27.00 6.50
N VAL A 26 -13.73 -25.79 6.53
CA VAL A 26 -13.67 -24.91 7.70
C VAL A 26 -14.70 -25.37 8.73
N ILE A 27 -14.24 -25.57 9.97
CA ILE A 27 -15.08 -25.92 11.10
C ILE A 27 -15.68 -24.65 11.70
N LEU A 28 -17.00 -24.52 11.60
CA LEU A 28 -17.74 -23.41 12.17
C LEU A 28 -18.22 -23.76 13.58
N HIS A 29 -17.90 -22.88 14.53
CA HIS A 29 -18.43 -22.91 15.89
C HIS A 29 -19.45 -21.79 16.05
N ASP A 30 -20.71 -22.13 16.28
CA ASP A 30 -21.73 -21.10 16.51
C ASP A 30 -21.44 -20.37 17.83
N HIS A 31 -21.19 -19.06 17.73
CA HIS A 31 -20.77 -18.23 18.85
C HIS A 31 -21.88 -17.24 19.25
N LYS A 32 -22.37 -17.38 20.48
CA LYS A 32 -23.40 -16.52 21.09
C LYS A 32 -22.82 -15.90 22.38
N PRO A 33 -22.00 -14.85 22.26
CA PRO A 33 -21.31 -14.27 23.42
C PRO A 33 -22.31 -13.65 24.41
N THR A 34 -22.19 -14.00 25.68
CA THR A 34 -23.01 -13.43 26.77
C THR A 34 -22.56 -12.02 27.17
N TRP A 35 -21.34 -11.63 26.79
CA TRP A 35 -20.73 -10.33 27.06
C TRP A 35 -21.02 -9.26 25.99
N ARG A 36 -21.85 -9.59 24.99
CA ARG A 36 -22.09 -8.74 23.80
C ARG A 36 -22.50 -7.32 24.17
N ASP A 37 -23.47 -7.17 25.06
CA ASP A 37 -24.05 -5.87 25.40
C ASP A 37 -23.02 -5.00 26.11
N GLN A 38 -22.20 -5.60 26.99
CA GLN A 38 -21.13 -4.91 27.71
C GLN A 38 -20.03 -4.44 26.76
N ILE A 39 -19.66 -5.26 25.77
CA ILE A 39 -18.69 -4.88 24.74
C ILE A 39 -19.23 -3.79 23.82
N GLU A 40 -20.52 -3.82 23.48
CA GLU A 40 -21.15 -2.72 22.75
C GLU A 40 -21.16 -1.42 23.56
N GLN A 41 -21.42 -1.49 24.87
CA GLN A 41 -21.29 -0.32 25.76
C GLN A 41 -19.84 0.18 25.81
N MET A 42 -18.86 -0.71 25.88
CA MET A 42 -17.44 -0.34 25.82
C MET A 42 -17.11 0.39 24.51
N ARG A 43 -17.68 -0.07 23.38
CA ARG A 43 -17.52 0.59 22.07
C ARG A 43 -18.07 2.01 22.08
N LEU A 44 -19.27 2.20 22.63
CA LEU A 44 -19.94 3.50 22.72
C LEU A 44 -19.18 4.50 23.61
N ASN A 45 -18.46 3.99 24.62
CA ASN A 45 -17.61 4.81 25.49
C ASN A 45 -16.20 5.04 24.93
N GLY A 46 -15.83 4.40 23.82
CA GLY A 46 -14.51 4.53 23.21
C GLY A 46 -14.36 5.75 22.32
N ASP A 47 -13.12 6.15 22.03
CA ASP A 47 -12.81 7.32 21.22
C ASP A 47 -12.48 6.93 19.76
N PRO A 48 -13.33 7.27 18.77
CA PRO A 48 -13.07 6.97 17.36
C PRO A 48 -11.84 7.69 16.79
N ASN A 49 -11.32 8.73 17.46
CA ASN A 49 -10.06 9.37 17.08
C ASN A 49 -8.83 8.54 17.46
N VAL A 50 -8.96 7.68 18.48
CA VAL A 50 -7.91 6.73 18.89
C VAL A 50 -7.96 5.48 18.00
N SER A 51 -9.15 4.97 17.69
CA SER A 51 -9.31 3.80 16.83
C SER A 51 -10.60 3.81 16.03
N HIS A 52 -10.48 3.54 14.73
CA HIS A 52 -11.62 3.38 13.82
C HIS A 52 -12.53 2.19 14.20
N LEU A 53 -12.08 1.25 15.03
CA LEU A 53 -12.90 0.12 15.50
C LEU A 53 -14.15 0.61 16.25
N PHE A 54 -14.08 1.77 16.92
CA PHE A 54 -15.22 2.33 17.65
C PHE A 54 -16.35 2.81 16.73
N LEU A 55 -16.11 2.96 15.43
CA LEU A 55 -17.12 3.42 14.47
C LEU A 55 -18.11 2.33 14.03
N HIS A 56 -17.76 1.05 14.19
CA HIS A 56 -18.53 -0.05 13.63
C HIS A 56 -18.77 -1.16 14.66
N SER A 57 -20.03 -1.31 15.11
CA SER A 57 -20.42 -2.35 16.09
C SER A 57 -20.02 -3.76 15.64
N GLY A 58 -20.23 -4.10 14.37
CA GLY A 58 -19.85 -5.41 13.82
C GLY A 58 -18.34 -5.69 13.89
N ASN A 59 -17.50 -4.74 13.47
CA ASN A 59 -16.04 -4.90 13.52
C ASN A 59 -15.56 -5.01 14.97
N TYR A 60 -16.08 -4.16 15.86
CA TYR A 60 -15.74 -4.19 17.27
C TYR A 60 -16.13 -5.52 17.92
N LEU A 61 -17.34 -6.01 17.67
CA LEU A 61 -17.79 -7.32 18.16
C LEU A 61 -16.89 -8.45 17.63
N GLY A 62 -16.60 -8.44 16.33
CA GLY A 62 -15.72 -9.44 15.68
C GLY A 62 -14.33 -9.48 16.31
N THR A 63 -13.77 -8.32 16.63
CA THR A 63 -12.51 -8.20 17.36
C THR A 63 -12.53 -8.96 18.69
N TRP A 64 -13.60 -8.83 19.47
CA TRP A 64 -13.73 -9.45 20.79
C TRP A 64 -14.02 -10.95 20.76
N GLN A 65 -14.49 -11.53 19.65
CA GLN A 65 -14.82 -12.98 19.60
C GLN A 65 -13.64 -13.87 19.97
N ARG A 66 -12.40 -13.40 19.76
CA ARG A 66 -11.19 -14.15 20.05
C ARG A 66 -10.98 -14.48 21.54
N VAL A 67 -11.60 -13.73 22.46
CA VAL A 67 -11.45 -13.98 23.90
C VAL A 67 -12.06 -15.31 24.33
N ASP A 68 -13.04 -15.81 23.57
CA ASP A 68 -13.71 -17.07 23.86
C ASP A 68 -13.10 -18.28 23.14
N ILE A 69 -12.09 -18.11 22.27
CA ILE A 69 -11.41 -19.22 21.57
C ILE A 69 -11.07 -20.39 22.52
N PRO A 70 -10.53 -20.17 23.74
CA PRO A 70 -10.17 -21.27 24.64
C PRO A 70 -11.35 -22.15 25.10
N LEU A 71 -12.59 -21.68 24.95
CA LEU A 71 -13.81 -22.39 25.33
C LEU A 71 -14.32 -23.34 24.24
N PHE A 72 -13.83 -23.22 22.99
CA PHE A 72 -14.36 -23.96 21.83
C PHE A 72 -13.41 -25.02 21.28
N LEU A 73 -12.13 -24.98 21.67
CA LEU A 73 -11.09 -25.81 21.08
C LEU A 73 -10.40 -26.67 22.13
N GLU A 74 -10.31 -27.97 21.88
CA GLU A 74 -9.57 -28.94 22.71
C GLU A 74 -8.23 -29.28 22.06
N THR A 75 -7.26 -28.39 22.22
CA THR A 75 -5.88 -28.53 21.73
C THR A 75 -4.95 -27.82 22.70
N GLU A 76 -3.65 -28.05 22.60
CA GLU A 76 -2.65 -27.36 23.42
C GLU A 76 -2.36 -25.96 22.88
N TYR A 77 -2.15 -25.85 21.56
CA TYR A 77 -1.81 -24.60 20.89
C TYR A 77 -2.72 -24.32 19.69
N VAL A 78 -3.03 -23.04 19.51
CA VAL A 78 -3.73 -22.49 18.34
C VAL A 78 -2.96 -21.30 17.80
N LEU A 79 -2.94 -21.14 16.49
CA LEU A 79 -2.51 -19.92 15.84
C LEU A 79 -3.74 -19.14 15.37
N LEU A 80 -4.03 -18.03 16.05
CA LEU A 80 -5.03 -17.07 15.61
C LEU A 80 -4.46 -16.25 14.45
N LEU A 81 -5.29 -16.03 13.42
CA LEU A 81 -4.98 -15.24 12.24
C LEU A 81 -6.11 -14.26 11.95
N ASP A 82 -5.78 -13.00 11.68
CA ASP A 82 -6.72 -12.04 11.08
C ASP A 82 -7.04 -12.47 9.63
N ALA A 83 -8.22 -12.07 9.14
CA ALA A 83 -8.75 -12.48 7.83
C ALA A 83 -7.95 -11.95 6.62
N ASP A 84 -7.05 -11.01 6.85
CA ASP A 84 -6.17 -10.37 5.87
C ASP A 84 -4.73 -10.90 5.91
N THR A 85 -4.57 -12.10 6.48
CA THR A 85 -3.31 -12.84 6.48
C THR A 85 -3.29 -13.93 5.40
N ILE A 86 -2.09 -14.33 4.99
CA ILE A 86 -1.87 -15.42 4.03
C ILE A 86 -0.73 -16.31 4.53
N ILE A 87 -1.02 -17.60 4.67
CA ILE A 87 0.01 -18.62 4.88
C ILE A 87 0.76 -18.83 3.55
N ARG A 88 2.05 -18.48 3.53
CA ARG A 88 2.91 -18.54 2.33
C ARG A 88 3.53 -19.91 2.10
N LYS A 89 3.82 -20.62 3.17
CA LYS A 89 4.49 -21.93 3.12
C LYS A 89 4.13 -22.75 4.37
N PRO A 90 4.18 -24.09 4.29
CA PRO A 90 3.91 -24.94 5.44
C PRO A 90 4.91 -24.68 6.58
N PHE A 91 4.43 -24.88 7.81
CA PHE A 91 5.21 -24.84 9.04
C PHE A 91 4.61 -25.78 10.08
N THR A 92 5.38 -26.03 11.12
CA THR A 92 5.08 -26.91 12.26
C THR A 92 5.28 -26.14 13.56
N LEU A 93 4.93 -26.76 14.69
CA LEU A 93 5.17 -26.16 16.00
C LEU A 93 6.67 -25.94 16.28
N ALA A 94 7.55 -26.77 15.71
CA ALA A 94 9.00 -26.62 15.86
C ALA A 94 9.55 -25.31 15.25
N ASP A 95 8.88 -24.77 14.22
CA ASP A 95 9.29 -23.51 13.58
C ASP A 95 9.11 -22.28 14.49
N PHE A 96 8.33 -22.40 15.57
CA PHE A 96 8.19 -21.38 16.62
C PHE A 96 9.37 -21.40 17.62
N GLY A 97 10.22 -22.43 17.56
CA GLY A 97 11.33 -22.65 18.48
C GLY A 97 10.94 -23.41 19.75
N LEU A 98 11.94 -23.75 20.56
CA LEU A 98 11.77 -24.58 21.76
C LEU A 98 11.07 -23.85 22.91
N ASN A 99 11.06 -22.52 22.89
CA ASN A 99 10.56 -21.69 23.99
C ASN A 99 9.15 -21.16 23.68
N LEU A 100 8.20 -22.07 23.46
CA LEU A 100 6.80 -21.74 23.21
C LEU A 100 6.20 -20.90 24.35
N THR A 101 5.20 -20.09 24.03
CA THR A 101 4.54 -19.26 25.04
C THR A 101 3.75 -20.10 26.05
N TYR A 102 3.71 -19.62 27.29
CA TYR A 102 2.85 -20.16 28.34
C TYR A 102 1.43 -19.57 28.26
N GLY A 103 1.28 -18.35 27.74
CA GLY A 103 -0.01 -17.71 27.50
C GLY A 103 -0.19 -17.37 26.04
N ILE A 104 0.22 -16.17 25.65
CA ILE A 104 0.14 -15.68 24.27
C ILE A 104 1.50 -15.25 23.73
N ALA A 105 1.68 -15.31 22.41
CA ALA A 105 2.79 -14.66 21.73
C ALA A 105 2.30 -13.82 20.56
N MET A 106 2.77 -12.58 20.48
CA MET A 106 2.43 -11.58 19.47
C MET A 106 3.68 -10.98 18.86
N SER A 107 3.60 -10.56 17.59
CA SER A 107 4.71 -9.86 16.92
C SER A 107 4.60 -8.35 17.14
N SER A 108 5.53 -7.56 16.61
CA SER A 108 5.47 -6.09 16.68
C SER A 108 4.39 -5.47 15.79
N GLU A 109 3.91 -4.29 16.21
CA GLU A 109 2.82 -3.54 15.57
C GLU A 109 3.22 -2.88 14.24
N ILE A 110 4.31 -2.10 14.21
CA ILE A 110 4.69 -1.34 13.00
C ILE A 110 6.13 -1.59 12.58
N ASN A 111 7.08 -1.58 13.51
CA ASN A 111 8.51 -1.58 13.18
C ASN A 111 9.13 -2.98 13.30
N PHE A 112 9.86 -3.39 12.27
CA PHE A 112 10.55 -4.69 12.23
C PHE A 112 11.68 -4.84 13.28
N ASN A 113 12.28 -3.73 13.74
CA ASN A 113 13.33 -3.81 14.75
C ASN A 113 12.77 -3.81 16.18
N ASP A 114 11.47 -3.56 16.32
CA ASP A 114 10.80 -3.58 17.62
C ASP A 114 10.48 -5.02 18.01
N LYS A 115 10.97 -5.44 19.18
CA LYS A 115 10.71 -6.77 19.74
C LYS A 115 9.69 -6.75 20.87
N VAL A 116 8.95 -5.65 21.03
CA VAL A 116 7.83 -5.55 21.96
C VAL A 116 6.59 -6.23 21.35
N PRO A 117 6.05 -7.29 21.98
CA PRO A 117 4.82 -7.92 21.53
C PRO A 117 3.70 -6.89 21.55
N SER A 118 3.01 -6.72 20.42
CA SER A 118 1.97 -5.71 20.34
C SER A 118 0.87 -6.03 19.35
N ASN A 119 1.14 -6.75 18.26
CA ASN A 119 0.15 -7.02 17.22
C ASN A 119 -0.62 -8.32 17.45
N ALA A 120 -1.94 -8.22 17.66
CA ALA A 120 -2.80 -9.37 17.93
C ALA A 120 -3.25 -10.13 16.66
N GLY A 121 -3.02 -9.59 15.47
CA GLY A 121 -3.52 -10.17 14.22
C GLY A 121 -2.86 -11.49 13.80
N VAL A 122 -1.70 -11.81 14.37
CA VAL A 122 -1.20 -13.20 14.41
C VAL A 122 -0.73 -13.50 15.83
N THR A 123 -1.44 -14.42 16.49
CA THR A 123 -1.21 -14.74 17.89
C THR A 123 -1.12 -16.24 18.10
N LEU A 124 0.00 -16.71 18.66
CA LEU A 124 0.10 -18.07 19.17
C LEU A 124 -0.52 -18.12 20.57
N MET A 125 -1.46 -19.04 20.79
CA MET A 125 -2.26 -19.14 22.01
C MET A 125 -2.07 -20.50 22.66
N ASN A 126 -1.68 -20.53 23.93
CA ASN A 126 -1.74 -21.71 24.79
C ASN A 126 -3.17 -21.86 25.32
N ILE A 127 -3.94 -22.79 24.76
CA ILE A 127 -5.37 -22.92 25.04
C ILE A 127 -5.65 -23.37 26.48
N PRO A 128 -4.95 -24.37 27.06
CA PRO A 128 -5.16 -24.75 28.46
C PRO A 128 -4.98 -23.59 29.44
N HIS A 129 -3.91 -22.80 29.28
CA HIS A 129 -3.66 -21.65 30.14
C HIS A 129 -4.74 -20.57 29.98
N LEU A 130 -5.07 -20.20 28.74
CA LEU A 130 -6.09 -19.18 28.49
C LEU A 130 -7.48 -19.60 28.93
N ARG A 131 -7.80 -20.90 28.89
CA ARG A 131 -9.04 -21.45 29.43
C ARG A 131 -9.06 -21.35 30.95
N HIS A 132 -7.94 -21.68 31.61
CA HIS A 132 -7.81 -21.57 33.06
C HIS A 132 -7.98 -20.13 33.56
N THR A 133 -7.44 -19.14 32.84
CA THR A 133 -7.51 -17.72 33.20
C THR A 133 -8.69 -16.96 32.59
N HIS A 134 -9.56 -17.63 31.82
CA HIS A 134 -10.63 -16.98 31.05
C HIS A 134 -11.57 -16.14 31.92
N ALA A 135 -12.04 -16.70 33.05
CA ALA A 135 -12.96 -16.01 33.94
C ALA A 135 -12.37 -14.71 34.53
N ASP A 136 -11.09 -14.75 34.93
CA ASP A 136 -10.38 -13.58 35.45
C ASP A 136 -10.12 -12.54 34.36
N PHE A 137 -9.78 -12.99 33.15
CA PHE A 137 -9.60 -12.11 32.00
C PHE A 137 -10.90 -11.40 31.62
N MET A 138 -12.02 -12.12 31.59
CA MET A 138 -13.32 -11.53 31.35
C MET A 138 -13.71 -10.54 32.43
N LYS A 139 -13.48 -10.86 33.72
CA LYS A 139 -13.70 -9.93 34.82
C LYS A 139 -12.88 -8.64 34.66
N PHE A 140 -11.62 -8.76 34.28
CA PHE A 140 -10.74 -7.62 33.98
C PHE A 140 -11.30 -6.76 32.84
N ILE A 141 -11.74 -7.36 31.73
CA ILE A 141 -12.36 -6.64 30.60
C ILE A 141 -13.60 -5.87 31.09
N MET A 142 -14.46 -6.52 31.88
CA MET A 142 -15.71 -5.90 32.36
C MET A 142 -15.48 -4.67 33.26
N GLN A 143 -14.36 -4.61 33.99
CA GLN A 143 -13.98 -3.43 34.78
C GLN A 143 -13.68 -2.19 33.92
N HIS A 144 -13.38 -2.38 32.63
CA HIS A 144 -13.01 -1.30 31.70
C HIS A 144 -14.16 -0.83 30.81
N VAL A 145 -15.33 -1.48 30.87
CA VAL A 145 -16.49 -1.17 30.01
C VAL A 145 -16.89 0.31 30.09
N LYS A 146 -16.89 0.89 31.28
CA LYS A 146 -17.22 2.32 31.49
C LYS A 146 -16.12 3.27 30.99
N LYS A 147 -14.86 2.84 31.01
CA LYS A 147 -13.73 3.66 30.53
C LYS A 147 -13.62 3.66 29.01
N GLY A 148 -14.04 2.57 28.34
CA GLY A 148 -13.92 2.42 26.88
C GLY A 148 -12.48 2.16 26.40
N HIS A 149 -11.50 2.10 27.31
CA HIS A 149 -10.08 1.87 27.00
C HIS A 149 -9.38 1.12 28.14
N PHE A 150 -8.19 0.62 27.82
CA PHE A 150 -7.25 0.00 28.78
C PHE A 150 -6.08 0.94 29.03
N ASP A 151 -5.32 0.70 30.08
CA ASP A 151 -4.09 1.45 30.41
C ASP A 151 -2.93 1.05 29.47
N HIS A 152 -3.19 1.06 28.16
CA HIS A 152 -2.29 0.69 27.08
C HIS A 152 -2.69 1.43 25.78
N PRO A 153 -1.73 1.86 24.93
CA PRO A 153 -2.04 2.61 23.70
C PRO A 153 -2.80 1.79 22.64
N CYS A 154 -2.67 0.47 22.65
CA CYS A 154 -3.44 -0.39 21.76
C CYS A 154 -4.90 -0.49 22.23
N PRO A 155 -5.89 -0.29 21.33
CA PRO A 155 -7.30 -0.35 21.70
C PRO A 155 -7.80 -1.80 21.88
N SER A 156 -8.97 -1.94 22.48
CA SER A 156 -9.80 -3.16 22.45
C SER A 156 -9.10 -4.42 22.97
N ASP A 157 -9.35 -5.58 22.34
CA ASP A 157 -8.79 -6.89 22.65
C ASP A 157 -7.25 -6.87 22.78
N GLN A 158 -6.56 -6.19 21.85
CA GLN A 158 -5.11 -6.13 21.81
C GLN A 158 -4.57 -5.43 23.06
N GLY A 159 -5.16 -4.30 23.43
CA GLY A 159 -4.85 -3.64 24.70
C GLY A 159 -5.14 -4.52 25.91
N ALA A 160 -6.30 -5.19 25.92
CA ALA A 160 -6.71 -6.04 27.03
C ALA A 160 -5.72 -7.20 27.25
N TYR A 161 -5.32 -7.90 26.18
CA TYR A 161 -4.35 -8.98 26.25
C TYR A 161 -2.99 -8.49 26.77
N LEU A 162 -2.51 -7.35 26.28
CA LEU A 162 -1.20 -6.82 26.64
C LEU A 162 -1.13 -6.32 28.09
N VAL A 163 -2.25 -5.81 28.63
CA VAL A 163 -2.32 -5.41 30.05
C VAL A 163 -2.46 -6.63 30.94
N PHE A 164 -3.41 -7.53 30.66
CA PHE A 164 -3.70 -8.66 31.54
C PHE A 164 -2.59 -9.72 31.55
N TYR A 165 -1.99 -10.00 30.38
CA TYR A 165 -0.91 -10.99 30.25
C TYR A 165 0.47 -10.33 30.17
N ASN A 166 0.66 -9.10 30.67
CA ASN A 166 1.90 -8.33 30.57
C ASN A 166 3.17 -9.13 30.98
N GLU A 167 3.08 -9.96 32.01
CA GLU A 167 4.19 -10.76 32.54
C GLU A 167 4.44 -12.05 31.74
N SER A 168 3.48 -12.50 30.92
CA SER A 168 3.54 -13.79 30.22
C SER A 168 3.48 -13.68 28.69
N VAL A 169 3.15 -12.51 28.15
CA VAL A 169 3.14 -12.27 26.70
C VAL A 169 4.56 -12.35 26.14
N ARG A 170 4.72 -13.16 25.10
CA ARG A 170 6.02 -13.36 24.44
C ARG A 170 6.06 -12.74 23.06
N PHE A 171 7.28 -12.46 22.61
CA PHE A 171 7.50 -12.00 21.25
C PHE A 171 7.42 -13.16 20.27
N LEU A 172 6.51 -13.06 19.31
CA LEU A 172 6.43 -13.93 18.15
C LEU A 172 7.32 -13.37 17.04
N THR A 173 8.20 -14.19 16.49
CA THR A 173 9.10 -13.76 15.40
C THR A 173 8.32 -13.22 14.20
N HIS A 174 8.86 -12.18 13.59
CA HIS A 174 8.34 -11.52 12.40
C HIS A 174 8.11 -12.45 11.20
N TYR A 175 8.73 -13.64 11.19
CA TYR A 175 8.45 -14.63 10.15
C TYR A 175 7.00 -15.13 10.17
N PHE A 176 6.31 -15.10 11.32
CA PHE A 176 4.90 -15.47 11.43
C PHE A 176 3.94 -14.28 11.31
N ASN A 177 4.42 -13.05 11.14
CA ASN A 177 3.55 -11.88 11.02
C ASN A 177 4.23 -10.82 10.14
N PHE A 178 4.62 -11.22 8.93
CA PHE A 178 5.39 -10.36 8.04
C PHE A 178 4.50 -9.29 7.41
N LYS A 179 4.94 -8.03 7.42
CA LYS A 179 4.15 -6.90 6.90
C LYS A 179 4.78 -6.32 5.62
N PRO A 180 4.01 -6.10 4.54
CA PRO A 180 4.54 -5.68 3.24
C PRO A 180 5.34 -4.37 3.26
N TYR A 181 5.05 -3.48 4.21
CA TYR A 181 5.63 -2.14 4.30
C TYR A 181 6.92 -2.06 5.13
N TRP A 182 7.44 -3.19 5.60
CA TRP A 182 8.69 -3.21 6.37
C TRP A 182 9.90 -2.96 5.48
N ASP A 183 10.80 -2.09 5.96
CA ASP A 183 12.07 -1.80 5.31
C ASP A 183 13.14 -2.82 5.69
N VAL A 184 13.08 -3.97 5.01
CA VAL A 184 13.98 -5.10 5.22
C VAL A 184 14.40 -5.73 3.90
N LYS A 185 15.49 -6.51 3.94
CA LYS A 185 15.97 -7.23 2.76
C LYS A 185 15.01 -8.35 2.36
N ASP A 186 14.85 -8.58 1.06
CA ASP A 186 14.03 -9.65 0.46
C ASP A 186 14.25 -11.04 1.09
N ARG A 187 15.49 -11.36 1.50
CA ARG A 187 15.80 -12.62 2.21
C ARG A 187 14.98 -12.85 3.48
N VAL A 188 14.55 -11.78 4.15
CA VAL A 188 13.68 -11.84 5.34
C VAL A 188 12.28 -12.26 4.92
N PHE A 189 11.75 -11.69 3.83
CA PHE A 189 10.48 -12.10 3.25
C PHE A 189 10.54 -13.56 2.81
N GLN A 190 11.60 -14.04 2.16
CA GLN A 190 11.70 -15.46 1.79
C GLN A 190 11.64 -16.43 2.98
N ARG A 191 12.06 -15.96 4.17
CA ARG A 191 11.96 -16.74 5.41
C ARG A 191 10.58 -16.69 6.06
N SER A 192 9.72 -15.72 5.73
CA SER A 192 8.40 -15.60 6.36
C SER A 192 7.47 -16.75 6.00
N TYR A 193 6.70 -17.19 6.99
CA TYR A 193 5.65 -18.19 6.89
C TYR A 193 4.30 -17.55 6.61
N ILE A 194 4.05 -16.39 7.21
CA ILE A 194 2.75 -15.69 7.12
C ILE A 194 2.99 -14.25 6.72
N LEU A 195 2.23 -13.83 5.72
CA LEU A 195 2.09 -12.44 5.29
C LEU A 195 0.83 -11.86 5.92
N HIS A 196 0.90 -10.63 6.40
CA HIS A 196 -0.21 -9.93 7.03
C HIS A 196 -0.36 -8.54 6.39
N PHE A 197 -1.50 -8.28 5.73
CA PHE A 197 -1.86 -6.95 5.21
C PHE A 197 -2.37 -6.02 6.31
N HIS A 198 -1.57 -5.91 7.37
CA HIS A 198 -1.84 -5.09 8.54
C HIS A 198 -1.94 -3.61 8.15
N GLY A 199 -3.10 -2.98 8.35
CA GLY A 199 -3.34 -1.64 7.79
C GLY A 199 -3.67 -1.71 6.29
N PRO A 200 -2.77 -1.28 5.36
CA PRO A 200 -3.08 -1.24 3.94
C PRO A 200 -3.46 -2.62 3.38
N LYS A 201 -4.61 -2.68 2.74
CA LYS A 201 -5.05 -3.86 1.98
C LYS A 201 -4.41 -3.85 0.58
N PRO A 202 -4.43 -4.98 -0.15
CA PRO A 202 -3.86 -5.03 -1.50
C PRO A 202 -4.39 -3.91 -2.42
N HIS A 203 -5.68 -3.58 -2.32
CA HIS A 203 -6.27 -2.53 -3.15
C HIS A 203 -5.79 -1.12 -2.77
N ASP A 204 -5.34 -0.88 -1.54
CA ASP A 204 -4.77 0.40 -1.14
C ASP A 204 -3.42 0.64 -1.84
N TYR A 205 -2.55 -0.37 -1.87
CA TYR A 205 -1.29 -0.29 -2.63
C TYR A 205 -1.55 -0.04 -4.11
N ILE A 206 -2.53 -0.72 -4.71
CA ILE A 206 -2.91 -0.53 -6.11
C ILE A 206 -3.44 0.91 -6.34
N ARG A 207 -4.33 1.42 -5.48
CA ARG A 207 -4.81 2.83 -5.57
C ARG A 207 -3.67 3.84 -5.43
N PHE A 208 -2.70 3.56 -4.56
CA PHE A 208 -1.51 4.39 -4.40
C PHE A 208 -0.69 4.46 -5.69
N ILE A 209 -0.41 3.30 -6.28
CA ILE A 209 0.31 3.16 -7.56
C ILE A 209 -0.39 3.95 -8.66
N MET A 210 -1.72 3.89 -8.72
CA MET A 210 -2.54 4.59 -9.72
C MET A 210 -2.67 6.11 -9.47
N ALA A 211 -1.87 6.67 -8.56
CA ALA A 211 -1.92 8.07 -8.15
C ALA A 211 -3.29 8.55 -7.63
N LYS A 212 -4.15 7.63 -7.17
CA LYS A 212 -5.42 7.96 -6.50
C LYS A 212 -5.26 8.13 -4.98
N GLY A 213 -4.08 7.81 -4.46
CA GLY A 213 -3.76 7.85 -3.04
C GLY A 213 -4.21 6.59 -2.31
N CYS A 214 -3.87 6.51 -1.03
CA CYS A 214 -4.45 5.53 -0.10
C CYS A 214 -5.48 6.21 0.79
N ASP A 215 -6.28 5.43 1.49
CA ASP A 215 -7.04 5.94 2.62
C ASP A 215 -6.12 6.72 3.57
N LYS A 216 -6.61 7.84 4.11
CA LYS A 216 -5.82 8.73 4.96
C LYS A 216 -5.24 7.97 6.16
N ALA A 217 -5.97 7.01 6.72
CA ALA A 217 -5.55 6.23 7.88
C ALA A 217 -4.30 5.37 7.61
N VAL A 218 -4.13 4.90 6.36
CA VAL A 218 -3.04 3.96 6.00
C VAL A 218 -2.03 4.55 5.02
N LYS A 219 -2.20 5.82 4.62
CA LYS A 219 -1.36 6.50 3.62
C LYS A 219 0.13 6.47 3.97
N PHE A 220 0.47 6.63 5.25
CA PHE A 220 1.86 6.59 5.69
C PHE A 220 2.48 5.20 5.50
N LEU A 221 1.72 4.12 5.72
CA LEU A 221 2.16 2.74 5.50
C LEU A 221 2.25 2.39 4.02
N CYS A 222 1.30 2.84 3.20
CA CYS A 222 1.41 2.72 1.74
C CYS A 222 2.66 3.40 1.22
N SER A 223 2.88 4.66 1.63
CA SER A 223 4.07 5.42 1.25
C SER A 223 5.34 4.74 1.73
N ARG A 224 5.33 4.18 2.95
CA ARG A 224 6.47 3.46 3.49
C ARG A 224 6.80 2.24 2.63
N GLY A 225 5.81 1.41 2.33
CA GLY A 225 6.00 0.22 1.50
C GLY A 225 6.48 0.55 0.08
N ILE A 226 5.80 1.48 -0.62
CA ILE A 226 6.13 1.78 -2.01
C ILE A 226 7.49 2.52 -2.14
N ASN A 227 7.81 3.44 -1.22
CA ASN A 227 9.01 4.25 -1.36
C ASN A 227 10.27 3.54 -0.83
N TYR A 228 10.16 2.74 0.24
CA TYR A 228 11.33 2.10 0.86
C TYR A 228 11.45 0.62 0.49
N SER A 229 10.36 -0.05 0.13
CA SER A 229 10.35 -1.50 -0.10
C SER A 229 9.44 -1.94 -1.25
N PRO A 230 9.56 -1.36 -2.44
CA PRO A 230 8.70 -1.70 -3.58
C PRO A 230 8.79 -3.17 -3.97
N SER A 231 9.97 -3.80 -3.82
CA SER A 231 10.15 -5.24 -4.07
C SER A 231 9.30 -6.10 -3.13
N LEU A 232 9.20 -5.72 -1.85
CA LEU A 232 8.43 -6.45 -0.84
C LEU A 232 6.93 -6.26 -1.03
N VAL A 233 6.49 -5.05 -1.40
CA VAL A 233 5.09 -4.82 -1.78
C VAL A 233 4.73 -5.64 -3.01
N CYS A 234 5.55 -5.64 -4.06
CA CYS A 234 5.35 -6.47 -5.25
C CYS A 234 5.23 -7.96 -4.90
N GLN A 235 6.18 -8.48 -4.11
CA GLN A 235 6.19 -9.89 -3.72
C GLN A 235 4.95 -10.25 -2.89
N SER A 236 4.53 -9.34 -2.00
CA SER A 236 3.33 -9.51 -1.19
C SER A 236 2.06 -9.50 -2.03
N LEU A 237 1.95 -8.59 -3.02
CA LEU A 237 0.85 -8.57 -3.97
C LEU A 237 0.84 -9.81 -4.86
N ALA A 238 2.00 -10.34 -5.27
CA ALA A 238 2.07 -11.59 -6.03
C ALA A 238 1.59 -12.80 -5.23
N VAL A 239 1.90 -12.86 -3.92
CA VAL A 239 1.33 -13.87 -3.02
C VAL A 239 -0.19 -13.74 -2.93
N PHE A 240 -0.69 -12.51 -2.73
CA PHE A 240 -2.13 -12.27 -2.66
C PHE A 240 -2.84 -12.61 -3.97
N ALA A 241 -2.32 -12.16 -5.11
CA ALA A 241 -2.90 -12.39 -6.44
C ALA A 241 -3.08 -13.88 -6.72
N ARG A 242 -2.06 -14.71 -6.45
CA ARG A 242 -2.16 -16.18 -6.58
C ARG A 242 -3.27 -16.75 -5.70
N ALA A 243 -3.34 -16.33 -4.44
CA ALA A 243 -4.36 -16.82 -3.52
C ALA A 243 -5.77 -16.39 -3.95
N SER A 244 -5.99 -15.11 -4.27
CA SER A 244 -7.30 -14.60 -4.63
C SER A 244 -7.80 -15.16 -5.96
N MET A 245 -6.94 -15.20 -6.99
CA MET A 245 -7.33 -15.67 -8.32
C MET A 245 -7.61 -17.18 -8.36
N SER A 246 -7.07 -17.96 -7.42
CA SER A 246 -7.39 -19.38 -7.29
C SER A 246 -8.82 -19.66 -6.84
N VAL A 247 -9.47 -18.67 -6.20
CA VAL A 247 -10.87 -18.76 -5.76
C VAL A 247 -11.80 -18.19 -6.82
N ASP A 248 -11.55 -16.95 -7.23
CA ASP A 248 -12.27 -16.26 -8.29
C ASP A 248 -11.34 -15.20 -8.89
N ARG A 249 -11.12 -15.31 -10.21
CA ARG A 249 -10.17 -14.47 -10.96
C ARG A 249 -10.52 -12.98 -10.90
N HIS A 250 -11.80 -12.62 -10.75
CA HIS A 250 -12.28 -11.25 -10.90
C HIS A 250 -12.88 -10.68 -9.60
N ALA A 251 -13.41 -11.52 -8.71
CA ALA A 251 -14.21 -11.07 -7.56
C ALA A 251 -13.53 -9.98 -6.74
N TYR A 252 -12.24 -10.15 -6.41
CA TYR A 252 -11.53 -9.18 -5.56
C TYR A 252 -11.42 -7.79 -6.21
N CYS A 253 -10.98 -7.73 -7.47
CA CYS A 253 -10.80 -6.46 -8.17
C CYS A 253 -12.15 -5.78 -8.44
N SER A 254 -13.17 -6.54 -8.85
CA SER A 254 -14.52 -6.01 -9.05
C SER A 254 -15.15 -5.49 -7.75
N ALA A 255 -14.94 -6.16 -6.61
CA ALA A 255 -15.42 -5.71 -5.31
C ALA A 255 -14.64 -4.48 -4.78
N SER A 256 -13.34 -4.41 -5.05
CA SER A 256 -12.45 -3.37 -4.50
C SER A 256 -12.49 -2.05 -5.28
N PHE A 257 -12.92 -2.08 -6.55
CA PHE A 257 -12.86 -0.94 -7.46
C PHE A 257 -14.20 -0.70 -8.16
N ARG A 258 -14.83 0.44 -7.85
CA ARG A 258 -16.11 0.86 -8.47
C ARG A 258 -15.96 1.32 -9.91
N ILE A 259 -14.76 1.79 -10.29
CA ILE A 259 -14.50 2.30 -11.64
C ILE A 259 -13.98 1.13 -12.50
N PRO A 260 -14.64 0.79 -13.62
CA PRO A 260 -14.28 -0.37 -14.43
C PRO A 260 -12.82 -0.37 -14.88
N SER A 261 -12.28 0.78 -15.28
CA SER A 261 -10.86 0.90 -15.69
C SER A 261 -9.88 0.56 -14.57
N GLN A 262 -10.26 0.81 -13.31
CA GLN A 262 -9.43 0.48 -12.16
C GLN A 262 -9.51 -1.00 -11.80
N ALA A 263 -10.70 -1.60 -11.90
CA ALA A 263 -10.88 -3.04 -11.74
C ALA A 263 -10.09 -3.81 -12.81
N MET A 264 -10.14 -3.37 -14.06
CA MET A 264 -9.35 -3.97 -15.15
C MET A 264 -7.84 -3.83 -14.92
N PHE A 265 -7.37 -2.66 -14.48
CA PHE A 265 -5.95 -2.48 -14.12
C PHE A 265 -5.54 -3.42 -12.98
N CYS A 266 -6.34 -3.52 -11.91
CA CYS A 266 -6.10 -4.44 -10.80
C CYS A 266 -5.99 -5.89 -11.30
N GLN A 267 -6.90 -6.29 -12.19
CA GLN A 267 -6.91 -7.64 -12.74
C GLN A 267 -5.68 -7.91 -13.62
N SER A 268 -5.36 -7.01 -14.56
CA SER A 268 -4.18 -7.15 -15.41
C SER A 268 -2.89 -7.18 -14.58
N LEU A 269 -2.81 -6.36 -13.53
CA LEU A 269 -1.71 -6.39 -12.59
C LEU A 269 -1.58 -7.75 -11.89
N PHE A 270 -2.69 -8.31 -11.41
CA PHE A 270 -2.70 -9.62 -10.75
C PHE A 270 -2.30 -10.74 -11.71
N GLU A 271 -2.80 -10.72 -12.95
CA GLU A 271 -2.42 -11.68 -13.99
C GLU A 271 -0.92 -11.63 -14.26
N ASN A 272 -0.36 -10.43 -14.45
CA ASN A 272 1.07 -10.23 -14.64
C ASN A 272 1.90 -10.71 -13.43
N LEU A 273 1.43 -10.47 -12.20
CA LEU A 273 2.11 -10.93 -10.98
C LEU A 273 2.07 -12.46 -10.81
N VAL A 274 1.03 -13.12 -11.31
CA VAL A 274 0.90 -14.58 -11.28
C VAL A 274 1.79 -15.21 -12.35
N GLU A 275 1.77 -14.69 -13.57
CA GLU A 275 2.53 -15.20 -14.72
C GLU A 275 4.04 -14.90 -14.60
N ASN A 276 4.39 -13.69 -14.20
CA ASN A 276 5.76 -13.20 -14.11
C ASN A 276 6.05 -12.64 -12.71
N PRO A 277 6.32 -13.50 -11.73
CA PRO A 277 6.45 -13.07 -10.33
C PRO A 277 7.78 -12.38 -10.00
N THR A 278 8.56 -12.00 -11.02
CA THR A 278 9.84 -11.32 -10.82
C THR A 278 9.59 -9.87 -10.40
N CYS A 279 9.81 -9.60 -9.12
CA CYS A 279 9.69 -8.26 -8.53
C CYS A 279 10.98 -7.43 -8.62
N SER A 280 11.90 -7.80 -9.52
CA SER A 280 13.15 -7.07 -9.78
C SER A 280 12.91 -5.72 -10.43
N ASP A 281 11.86 -5.59 -11.25
CA ASP A 281 11.40 -4.32 -11.82
C ASP A 281 9.88 -4.17 -11.67
N PHE A 282 9.45 -3.86 -10.44
CA PHE A 282 8.03 -3.65 -10.13
C PHE A 282 7.41 -2.53 -10.98
N TYR A 283 8.20 -1.53 -11.38
CA TYR A 283 7.72 -0.41 -12.17
C TYR A 283 7.48 -0.76 -13.64
N SER A 284 8.31 -1.62 -14.23
CA SER A 284 8.00 -2.20 -15.54
C SER A 284 6.71 -3.00 -15.48
N LEU A 285 6.54 -3.85 -14.47
CA LEU A 285 5.33 -4.65 -14.31
C LEU A 285 4.06 -3.77 -14.18
N ILE A 286 4.14 -2.66 -13.45
CA ILE A 286 3.05 -1.66 -13.38
C ILE A 286 2.76 -1.06 -14.77
N ARG A 287 3.80 -0.73 -15.53
CA ARG A 287 3.67 -0.15 -16.88
C ARG A 287 3.00 -1.13 -17.84
N ASP A 288 3.41 -2.39 -17.83
CA ASP A 288 2.87 -3.43 -18.70
C ASP A 288 1.39 -3.69 -18.37
N SER A 289 1.05 -3.66 -17.09
CA SER A 289 -0.35 -3.76 -16.61
C SER A 289 -1.22 -2.57 -17.02
N LEU A 290 -0.65 -1.37 -17.18
CA LEU A 290 -1.36 -0.21 -17.71
C LEU A 290 -1.62 -0.33 -19.22
N ASP A 291 -0.74 -1.02 -19.95
CA ASP A 291 -0.89 -1.20 -21.39
C ASP A 291 -1.97 -2.23 -21.76
N GLY A 292 -2.31 -3.13 -20.84
CA GLY A 292 -3.49 -4.00 -20.92
C GLY A 292 -4.84 -3.29 -20.75
N VAL A 293 -4.87 -2.02 -20.31
CA VAL A 293 -6.11 -1.25 -20.16
C VAL A 293 -6.46 -0.56 -21.50
N PRO A 294 -7.70 -0.67 -22.00
CA PRO A 294 -8.10 -0.03 -23.26
C PRO A 294 -7.80 1.47 -23.27
N SER A 295 -7.30 1.99 -24.39
CA SER A 295 -6.81 3.37 -24.54
C SER A 295 -7.81 4.43 -24.08
N TYR A 296 -9.10 4.24 -24.39
CA TYR A 296 -10.20 5.13 -24.00
C TYR A 296 -10.52 5.11 -22.50
N MET A 297 -9.95 4.17 -21.75
CA MET A 297 -10.10 4.01 -20.30
C MET A 297 -8.80 4.30 -19.54
N LYS A 298 -7.71 4.65 -20.23
CA LYS A 298 -6.40 4.85 -19.60
C LYS A 298 -6.42 6.03 -18.63
N LEU A 299 -5.96 5.77 -17.41
CA LEU A 299 -5.61 6.82 -16.45
C LEU A 299 -4.50 7.69 -17.05
N PRO A 300 -4.37 8.97 -16.68
CA PRO A 300 -3.30 9.83 -17.19
C PRO A 300 -1.93 9.19 -16.86
N ARG A 301 -1.34 8.52 -17.85
CA ARG A 301 -0.10 7.73 -17.70
C ARG A 301 1.02 8.60 -17.13
N GLU A 302 1.09 9.84 -17.58
CA GLU A 302 2.04 10.85 -17.13
C GLU A 302 1.93 11.14 -15.62
N LEU A 303 0.72 11.18 -15.08
CA LEU A 303 0.49 11.45 -13.65
C LEU A 303 0.98 10.28 -12.79
N ILE A 304 0.76 9.04 -13.24
CA ILE A 304 1.22 7.83 -12.56
C ILE A 304 2.76 7.80 -12.58
N MET A 305 3.38 7.91 -13.75
CA MET A 305 4.83 7.83 -13.91
C MET A 305 5.56 8.93 -13.13
N ARG A 306 5.07 10.18 -13.20
CA ARG A 306 5.65 11.32 -12.44
C ARG A 306 5.61 11.08 -10.93
N ARG A 307 4.56 10.45 -10.42
CA ARG A 307 4.40 10.20 -8.98
C ARG A 307 5.28 9.05 -8.48
N LEU A 308 5.54 8.07 -9.33
CA LEU A 308 6.45 6.95 -9.03
C LEU A 308 7.93 7.34 -9.15
N GLY A 309 8.25 8.63 -9.40
CA GLY A 309 9.63 9.10 -9.56
C GLY A 309 10.28 8.62 -10.86
N LEU A 310 9.51 8.04 -11.77
CA LEU A 310 9.99 7.56 -13.05
C LEU A 310 9.96 8.75 -14.02
N SER A 311 11.12 9.38 -14.25
CA SER A 311 11.22 10.29 -15.38
C SER A 311 11.06 9.46 -16.66
N MET A 312 10.15 9.86 -17.54
CA MET A 312 10.29 9.45 -18.93
C MET A 312 11.67 9.94 -19.37
N SER A 313 12.50 9.02 -19.87
CA SER A 313 13.76 9.33 -20.55
C SER A 313 13.61 10.64 -21.32
N TYR A 314 14.41 11.62 -20.90
CA TYR A 314 14.28 13.05 -21.14
C TYR A 314 14.65 13.44 -22.59
N SER A 315 14.24 12.66 -23.59
CA SER A 315 14.53 12.96 -24.99
C SER A 315 13.72 14.13 -25.56
N ARG A 316 12.65 14.62 -24.89
CA ARG A 316 11.87 15.77 -25.40
C ARG A 316 12.14 17.08 -24.67
N TYR A 317 12.47 17.05 -23.38
CA TYR A 317 12.68 18.28 -22.60
C TYR A 317 14.10 18.85 -22.74
N HIS A 318 15.12 18.02 -22.99
CA HIS A 318 16.47 18.55 -23.29
C HIS A 318 16.47 19.44 -24.54
N TRP A 319 15.63 19.12 -25.53
CA TRP A 319 15.46 19.94 -26.72
C TRP A 319 14.81 21.29 -26.39
N PHE A 320 13.75 21.33 -25.59
CA PHE A 320 13.12 22.60 -25.21
C PHE A 320 14.02 23.50 -24.35
N THR A 321 14.85 22.95 -23.46
CA THR A 321 15.77 23.77 -22.66
C THR A 321 16.97 24.25 -23.46
N ILE A 322 17.55 23.40 -24.32
CA ILE A 322 18.67 23.79 -25.19
C ILE A 322 18.20 24.82 -26.23
N TYR A 323 17.04 24.61 -26.86
CA TYR A 323 16.47 25.55 -27.84
C TYR A 323 15.96 26.84 -27.18
N GLY A 324 15.35 26.74 -26.00
CA GLY A 324 14.92 27.90 -25.23
C GLY A 324 16.10 28.79 -24.82
N LEU A 325 17.21 28.20 -24.38
CA LEU A 325 18.43 28.93 -24.03
C LEU A 325 19.14 29.53 -25.26
N THR A 326 19.14 28.84 -26.41
CA THR A 326 19.70 29.40 -27.64
C THR A 326 18.86 30.55 -28.17
N ILE A 327 17.53 30.41 -28.21
CA ILE A 327 16.63 31.49 -28.66
C ILE A 327 16.75 32.70 -27.73
N ALA A 328 16.75 32.51 -26.40
CA ALA A 328 16.93 33.59 -25.44
C ALA A 328 18.31 34.28 -25.55
N GLY A 329 19.36 33.51 -25.84
CA GLY A 329 20.70 34.02 -26.11
C GLY A 329 20.75 34.89 -27.37
N TRP A 330 20.19 34.39 -28.49
CA TRP A 330 20.13 35.14 -29.75
C TRP A 330 19.25 36.38 -29.65
N LEU A 331 18.14 36.32 -28.92
CA LEU A 331 17.28 37.48 -28.68
C LEU A 331 18.02 38.55 -27.86
N SER A 332 18.80 38.13 -26.86
CA SER A 332 19.60 39.04 -26.03
C SER A 332 20.71 39.74 -26.84
N VAL A 333 21.36 39.01 -27.76
CA VAL A 333 22.34 39.57 -28.70
C VAL A 333 21.68 40.55 -29.67
N ALA A 334 20.51 40.22 -30.20
CA ALA A 334 19.75 41.10 -31.09
C ALA A 334 19.32 42.40 -30.38
N ILE A 335 18.80 42.30 -29.15
CA ILE A 335 18.43 43.46 -28.33
C ILE A 335 19.67 44.32 -28.00
N TYR A 336 20.80 43.71 -27.66
CA TYR A 336 22.05 44.43 -27.41
C TYR A 336 22.53 45.20 -28.65
N MET A 337 22.55 44.54 -29.82
CA MET A 337 22.93 45.16 -31.09
C MET A 337 21.99 46.31 -31.44
N PHE A 338 20.68 46.15 -31.24
CA PHE A 338 19.68 47.19 -31.49
C PHE A 338 19.85 48.40 -30.56
N ARG A 339 20.11 48.18 -29.26
CA ARG A 339 20.40 49.26 -28.30
C ARG A 339 21.68 50.03 -28.67
N ARG A 340 22.73 49.32 -29.09
CA ARG A 340 23.99 49.94 -29.52
C ARG A 340 23.82 50.78 -30.79
N LEU A 341 22.94 50.33 -31.69
CA LEU A 341 22.53 51.06 -32.89
C LEU A 341 21.77 52.36 -32.57
N ILE A 342 20.79 52.32 -31.68
CA ILE A 342 20.07 53.52 -31.23
C ILE A 342 21.04 54.52 -30.57
N TRP A 343 21.98 54.03 -29.77
CA TRP A 343 22.99 54.88 -29.14
C TRP A 343 23.93 55.52 -30.16
N SER A 344 24.40 54.76 -31.16
CA SER A 344 25.26 55.27 -32.23
C SER A 344 24.53 56.28 -33.14
N SER A 345 23.24 56.04 -33.42
CA SER A 345 22.36 56.96 -34.16
C SER A 345 22.18 58.30 -33.43
N LYS A 346 21.97 58.28 -32.10
CA LYS A 346 21.86 59.51 -31.31
C LYS A 346 23.16 60.32 -31.25
N LYS A 347 24.32 59.67 -31.34
CA LYS A 347 25.64 60.32 -31.44
C LYS A 347 25.96 60.89 -32.83
N ALA A 348 25.28 60.43 -33.88
CA ALA A 348 25.52 60.82 -35.26
C ALA A 348 24.63 61.98 -35.75
N LYS A 349 24.12 62.84 -34.84
CA LYS A 349 23.47 64.10 -35.23
C LYS A 349 24.50 65.02 -35.89
N GLY A 350 24.62 64.92 -37.22
CA GLY A 350 25.44 65.79 -38.05
C GLY A 350 26.09 65.16 -39.29
N ARG A 351 26.01 63.84 -39.50
CA ARG A 351 26.53 63.22 -40.74
C ARG A 351 25.53 62.23 -41.34
N SER A 352 25.24 62.43 -42.63
CA SER A 352 24.46 61.54 -43.50
C SER A 352 24.92 60.08 -43.31
N THR A 353 24.04 59.25 -42.73
CA THR A 353 24.24 57.80 -42.71
C THR A 353 24.03 57.27 -44.12
N SER A 354 25.12 56.85 -44.78
CA SER A 354 25.06 56.34 -46.15
C SER A 354 24.12 55.13 -46.24
N THR A 355 23.25 55.12 -47.25
CA THR A 355 22.28 54.06 -47.58
C THR A 355 22.88 52.64 -47.53
N ASN A 356 24.18 52.52 -47.80
CA ASN A 356 24.93 51.26 -47.73
C ASN A 356 25.00 50.63 -46.33
N GLN A 357 24.93 51.40 -45.24
CA GLN A 357 24.89 50.84 -43.88
C GLN A 357 23.53 50.20 -43.56
N VAL A 358 22.43 50.79 -44.05
CA VAL A 358 21.08 50.25 -43.86
C VAL A 358 20.90 48.95 -44.65
N ILE A 359 21.42 48.92 -45.89
CA ILE A 359 21.37 47.72 -46.75
C ILE A 359 22.16 46.56 -46.13
N ARG A 360 23.40 46.80 -45.65
CA ARG A 360 24.19 45.76 -44.97
C ARG A 360 23.48 45.20 -43.73
N MET A 361 22.74 46.04 -43.01
CA MET A 361 21.99 45.63 -41.83
C MET A 361 20.79 44.75 -42.20
N LEU A 362 20.03 45.11 -43.23
CA LEU A 362 18.90 44.30 -43.71
C LEU A 362 19.38 42.94 -44.23
N MET A 363 20.54 42.90 -44.90
CA MET A 363 21.14 41.63 -45.35
C MET A 363 21.55 40.72 -44.18
N MET A 364 22.08 41.27 -43.07
CA MET A 364 22.41 40.45 -41.89
C MET A 364 21.15 39.91 -41.19
N ILE A 365 20.07 40.69 -41.13
CA ILE A 365 18.78 40.23 -40.57
C ILE A 365 18.18 39.13 -41.45
N MET A 366 18.17 39.32 -42.77
CA MET A 366 17.70 38.30 -43.70
C MET A 366 18.56 37.03 -43.64
N PHE A 367 19.89 37.15 -43.53
CA PHE A 367 20.78 35.99 -43.38
C PHE A 367 20.51 35.24 -42.08
N GLY A 368 20.33 35.95 -40.96
CA GLY A 368 19.94 35.35 -39.68
C GLY A 368 18.61 34.61 -39.76
N TRP A 369 17.62 35.18 -40.47
CA TRP A 369 16.33 34.53 -40.71
C TRP A 369 16.47 33.29 -41.60
N MET A 370 17.23 33.36 -42.69
CA MET A 370 17.50 32.23 -43.59
C MET A 370 18.16 31.06 -42.88
N VAL A 371 19.16 31.32 -42.03
CA VAL A 371 19.83 30.28 -41.24
C VAL A 371 18.85 29.64 -40.25
N LEU A 372 17.98 30.43 -39.63
CA LEU A 372 16.94 29.91 -38.74
C LEU A 372 15.98 28.98 -39.51
N THR A 373 15.49 29.40 -40.67
CA THR A 373 14.56 28.61 -41.49
C THR A 373 15.21 27.33 -42.02
N LEU A 374 16.50 27.37 -42.41
CA LEU A 374 17.26 26.20 -42.83
C LEU A 374 17.43 25.18 -41.70
N VAL A 375 17.75 25.65 -40.49
CA VAL A 375 17.83 24.81 -39.30
C VAL A 375 16.48 24.18 -38.99
N PHE A 376 15.37 24.92 -39.09
CA PHE A 376 14.02 24.35 -38.89
C PHE A 376 13.61 23.36 -39.98
N SER A 377 14.04 23.55 -41.23
CA SER A 377 13.67 22.67 -42.36
C SER A 377 14.35 21.30 -42.34
N GLN A 378 15.49 21.14 -41.66
CA GLN A 378 16.19 19.85 -41.57
C GLN A 378 15.64 18.93 -40.45
N PHE A 379 14.75 19.42 -39.60
CA PHE A 379 14.10 18.63 -38.55
C PHE A 379 12.61 18.40 -38.87
N HIS A 380 12.34 17.66 -39.94
CA HIS A 380 11.02 17.06 -40.15
C HIS A 380 10.79 15.96 -39.11
N VAL A 381 10.14 16.33 -37.99
CA VAL A 381 9.48 15.37 -37.11
C VAL A 381 8.05 15.27 -37.59
N SER A 382 7.70 14.15 -38.23
CA SER A 382 6.32 13.82 -38.58
C SER A 382 5.50 13.72 -37.29
N PHE A 383 4.52 14.62 -37.15
CA PHE A 383 3.44 14.48 -36.18
C PHE A 383 2.27 13.80 -36.90
N ASP A 384 2.11 12.49 -36.69
CA ASP A 384 0.82 11.84 -36.92
C ASP A 384 -0.03 12.07 -35.67
N PHE A 385 -1.18 12.71 -35.88
CA PHE A 385 -2.19 13.04 -34.88
C PHE A 385 -3.15 11.88 -34.62
#